data_AF-A0A1B6KWX6-F1
#
_entry.id   AF-A0A1B6KWX6-F1
#
_cell.length_a   1.000
_cell.length_b   1.000
_cell.length_c   1.000
_cell.angle_alpha   90.00
_cell.angle_beta   90.00
_cell.angle_gamma   90.00
#
_symmetry.space_group_name_H-M   'P 1'
#
loop_
_entity.id
_entity.type
_entity.pdbx_description
1 polymer ?
#
loop_
_entity_poly.entity_id
_entity_poly.type
_entity_poly.pdbx_seq_one_letter_code
_entity_poly.pdbx_strand_id
1 'polypeptide(L)'
;MYPAVRLVPTITEYSIRYRPILGRSFRTGMTRSSIADPKKINEEVSKLLALKARLTSENGVDGDEGAQQKFTLKTPKGTRDYNPQHMALRLSVLDTIVTVFKRHGAETIDTPIFELKEVLTGKYGEDSKLIYDLADQGGELLSLR
;
A
#
# COMPACT_ATOMS: atom_id res chain seq x y z
N MET A 1 -24.74 4.90 -36.10
CA MET A 1 -24.93 5.76 -34.91
C MET A 1 -24.74 4.88 -33.69
N TYR A 2 -23.51 4.77 -33.19
CA TYR A 2 -23.20 3.93 -32.02
C TYR A 2 -23.38 4.75 -30.74
N PRO A 3 -23.93 4.16 -29.66
CA PRO A 3 -24.23 4.90 -28.44
C PRO A 3 -22.95 5.28 -27.69
N ALA A 4 -22.95 6.48 -27.12
CA ALA A 4 -21.85 7.03 -26.34
C ALA A 4 -21.56 6.16 -25.11
N VAL A 5 -20.36 5.57 -25.04
CA VAL A 5 -19.89 4.84 -23.86
C VAL A 5 -19.32 5.85 -22.87
N ARG A 6 -19.99 5.95 -21.72
CA ARG A 6 -19.63 6.83 -20.60
C ARG A 6 -18.35 6.32 -19.96
N LEU A 7 -17.29 7.12 -19.96
CA LEU A 7 -16.05 6.84 -19.23
C LEU A 7 -16.36 6.73 -17.73
N VAL A 8 -16.15 5.54 -17.18
CA VAL A 8 -16.16 5.32 -15.73
C VAL A 8 -14.71 5.31 -15.27
N PRO A 9 -14.29 6.16 -14.31
CA PRO A 9 -12.91 6.18 -13.84
C PRO A 9 -12.59 4.89 -13.07
N THR A 10 -11.51 4.23 -13.46
CA THR A 10 -10.97 3.03 -12.80
C THR A 10 -10.47 3.37 -11.40
N ILE A 11 -10.62 2.38 -10.50
CA ILE A 11 -10.27 2.47 -9.08
C ILE A 11 -8.75 2.47 -8.96
N THR A 12 -8.15 3.64 -9.05
CA THR A 12 -6.81 3.86 -8.49
C THR A 12 -7.04 4.29 -7.04
N GLU A 13 -6.61 3.49 -6.05
CA GLU A 13 -6.56 3.96 -4.67
C GLU A 13 -5.58 5.14 -4.57
N TYR A 14 -6.09 6.34 -4.82
CA TYR A 14 -5.44 7.57 -4.41
C TYR A 14 -5.61 7.68 -2.89
N SER A 15 -4.61 7.28 -2.12
CA SER A 15 -4.47 7.78 -0.75
C SER A 15 -4.17 9.28 -0.82
N ILE A 16 -5.22 10.10 -0.82
CA ILE A 16 -5.12 11.55 -0.69
C ILE A 16 -4.68 11.84 0.75
N ARG A 17 -3.37 11.97 0.97
CA ARG A 17 -2.87 12.56 2.21
C ARG A 17 -3.06 14.08 2.14
N TYR A 18 -4.05 14.58 2.88
CA TYR A 18 -4.13 16.01 3.20
C TYR A 18 -2.79 16.44 3.82
N ARG A 19 -2.04 17.30 3.13
CA ARG A 19 -1.04 18.14 3.82
C ARG A 19 -1.83 19.24 4.54
N PRO A 20 -1.81 19.33 5.88
CA PRO A 20 -2.34 20.51 6.53
C PRO A 20 -1.50 21.69 6.04
N ILE A 21 -2.20 22.70 5.52
CA ILE A 21 -1.65 23.98 5.14
C ILE A 21 -0.91 24.51 6.37
N LEU A 22 0.41 24.63 6.28
CA LEU A 22 1.27 25.17 7.34
C LEU A 22 0.94 26.66 7.47
N GLY A 23 -0.13 26.98 8.20
CA GLY A 23 -0.69 28.32 8.26
C GLY A 23 -1.71 28.54 9.38
N ARG A 24 -1.90 27.56 10.28
CA ARG A 24 -2.49 27.80 11.59
C ARG A 24 -1.46 27.43 12.64
N SER A 25 -0.91 28.44 13.28
CA SER A 25 -0.30 28.30 14.59
C SER A 25 -1.38 27.71 15.51
N PHE A 26 -1.37 26.40 15.68
CA PHE A 26 -1.92 25.80 16.89
C PHE A 26 -1.03 26.30 18.02
N ARG A 27 -1.39 27.45 18.60
CA ARG A 27 -0.99 27.74 19.96
C ARG A 27 -1.73 26.72 20.82
N THR A 28 -1.11 25.58 21.09
CA THR A 28 -1.36 24.92 22.36
C THR A 28 -0.95 25.92 23.42
N GLY A 29 -1.94 26.63 23.97
CA GLY A 29 -1.76 27.45 25.15
C GLY A 29 -1.44 26.53 26.32
N MET A 30 -0.19 26.10 26.41
CA MET A 30 0.36 25.44 27.58
C MET A 30 1.29 26.47 28.21
N THR A 31 0.74 27.25 29.12
CA THR A 31 1.56 28.11 29.99
C THR A 31 2.53 27.22 30.76
N ARG A 32 3.77 27.67 30.99
CA ARG A 32 4.80 26.93 31.76
C ARG A 32 4.33 26.45 33.15
N SER A 33 3.18 26.92 33.64
CA SER A 33 2.52 26.52 34.87
C SER A 33 1.71 25.21 34.83
N SER A 34 1.53 24.58 33.66
CA SER A 34 0.68 23.38 33.51
C SER A 34 1.46 22.10 33.19
N ILE A 35 2.76 22.05 33.49
CA ILE A 35 3.53 20.79 33.43
C ILE A 35 3.13 20.01 34.69
N ALA A 36 2.47 18.86 34.51
CA ALA A 36 2.11 17.99 35.62
C ALA A 36 3.36 17.65 36.46
N ASP A 37 3.18 17.59 37.78
CA ASP A 37 4.26 17.30 38.74
C ASP A 37 5.06 16.06 38.27
N PRO A 38 6.40 16.14 38.12
CA PRO A 38 7.22 15.05 37.61
C PRO A 38 7.01 13.72 38.36
N LYS A 39 6.66 13.80 39.65
CA LYS A 39 6.34 12.62 40.47
C LYS A 39 5.06 11.94 40.01
N LYS A 40 4.01 12.71 39.69
CA LYS A 40 2.74 12.17 39.19
C LYS A 40 2.91 11.54 37.81
N ILE A 41 3.71 12.14 36.94
CA ILE A 41 4.03 11.56 35.62
C ILE A 41 4.73 10.20 35.80
N ASN A 42 5.71 10.12 36.71
CA ASN A 42 6.45 8.88 36.93
C ASN A 42 5.57 7.78 37.55
N GLU A 43 4.65 8.15 38.43
CA GLU A 43 3.66 7.23 39.01
C GLU A 43 2.70 6.68 37.94
N GLU A 44 2.19 7.53 37.05
CA GLU A 44 1.31 7.09 35.96
C GLU A 44 2.06 6.24 34.91
N VAL A 45 3.33 6.57 34.60
CA VAL A 45 4.18 5.74 33.73
C VAL A 45 4.43 4.37 34.35
N SER A 46 4.64 4.27 35.66
CA SER A 46 4.83 2.99 36.34
C SER A 46 3.55 2.15 36.41
N LYS A 47 2.38 2.79 36.59
CA LYS A 47 1.07 2.12 36.45
C LYS A 47 0.85 1.58 35.03
N LEU A 48 1.18 2.36 33.99
CA LEU A 48 1.07 1.95 32.59
C LEU A 48 2.01 0.79 32.24
N LEU A 49 3.24 0.81 32.78
CA LEU A 49 4.20 -0.30 32.61
C LEU A 49 3.70 -1.59 33.27
N ALA A 50 3.11 -1.49 34.47
CA ALA A 50 2.51 -2.64 35.15
C ALA A 50 1.28 -3.19 34.39
N LEU A 51 0.45 -2.31 33.83
CA LEU A 51 -0.71 -2.71 33.03
C LEU A 51 -0.29 -3.39 31.73
N LYS A 52 0.75 -2.86 31.07
CA LYS A 52 1.34 -3.45 29.86
C LYS A 52 1.89 -4.85 30.13
N ALA A 53 2.55 -5.05 31.28
CA ALA A 53 3.07 -6.35 31.69
C ALA A 53 1.96 -7.39 31.97
N ARG A 54 0.81 -6.96 32.50
CA ARG A 54 -0.37 -7.84 32.71
C ARG A 54 -1.06 -8.20 31.39
N LEU A 55 -1.19 -7.23 30.49
CA LEU A 55 -1.79 -7.47 29.17
C LEU A 55 -0.94 -8.41 28.30
N THR A 56 0.38 -8.45 28.50
CA THR A 56 1.25 -9.43 27.85
C THR A 56 1.09 -10.85 28.40
N SER A 57 0.57 -11.02 29.63
CA SER A 57 0.33 -12.36 30.22
C SER A 57 -1.08 -12.91 29.99
N GLU A 58 -2.09 -12.05 29.78
CA GLU A 58 -3.48 -12.50 29.53
C GLU A 58 -3.74 -12.90 28.07
N ASN A 59 -2.89 -12.48 27.14
CA ASN A 59 -2.79 -13.09 25.82
C ASN A 59 -1.87 -14.31 25.93
N GLY A 60 -2.41 -15.45 26.34
CA GLY A 60 -1.67 -16.70 26.47
C GLY A 60 -0.88 -17.03 25.19
N VAL A 61 0.44 -16.88 25.27
CA VAL A 61 1.41 -17.45 24.33
C VAL A 61 2.16 -18.52 25.11
N ASP A 62 1.50 -19.66 25.33
CA ASP A 62 2.18 -20.89 25.69
C ASP A 62 2.83 -21.44 24.41
N GLY A 63 4.09 -21.12 24.19
CA GLY A 63 4.89 -21.70 23.11
C GLY A 63 5.94 -20.75 22.53
N ASP A 64 7.19 -21.02 22.92
CA ASP A 64 8.44 -20.53 22.33
C ASP A 64 8.80 -19.06 22.57
N GLU A 65 10.08 -18.84 22.87
CA GLU A 65 10.65 -17.55 23.25
C GLU A 65 10.29 -16.48 22.21
N GLY A 66 9.38 -15.58 22.60
CA GLY A 66 8.91 -14.47 21.77
C GLY A 66 10.02 -13.47 21.50
N ALA A 67 10.93 -13.81 20.58
CA ALA A 67 11.74 -12.88 19.84
C ALA A 67 10.77 -11.81 19.34
N GLN A 68 10.94 -10.60 19.83
CA GLN A 68 10.17 -9.43 19.43
C GLN A 68 10.37 -9.28 17.92
N GLN A 69 9.48 -9.89 17.13
CA GLN A 69 9.66 -10.07 15.69
C GLN A 69 9.77 -8.68 15.10
N LYS A 70 11.00 -8.31 14.72
CA LYS A 70 11.31 -7.02 14.13
C LYS A 70 10.63 -6.96 12.77
N PHE A 71 9.39 -6.47 12.76
CA PHE A 71 8.61 -6.32 11.55
C PHE A 71 9.32 -5.32 10.64
N THR A 72 9.95 -5.85 9.60
CA THR A 72 10.67 -5.04 8.63
C THR A 72 9.69 -4.65 7.54
N LEU A 73 9.25 -3.40 7.58
CA LEU A 73 8.48 -2.78 6.50
C LEU A 73 9.36 -2.70 5.25
N LYS A 74 9.14 -3.60 4.31
CA LYS A 74 9.82 -3.63 3.01
C LYS A 74 8.84 -3.96 1.91
N THR A 75 9.07 -3.39 0.72
CA THR A 75 8.36 -3.81 -0.49
C THR A 75 8.85 -5.20 -0.92
N PRO A 76 8.03 -6.00 -1.62
CA PRO A 76 8.47 -7.23 -2.26
C PRO A 76 9.72 -7.00 -3.13
N LYS A 77 10.60 -8.00 -3.19
CA LYS A 77 11.83 -7.91 -3.98
C LYS A 77 11.49 -7.62 -5.45
N GLY A 78 12.21 -6.66 -6.04
CA GLY A 78 11.97 -6.24 -7.43
C GLY A 78 10.85 -5.22 -7.60
N THR A 79 10.18 -4.81 -6.51
CA THR A 79 9.14 -3.77 -6.54
C THR A 79 9.57 -2.53 -5.76
N ARG A 80 9.04 -1.36 -6.14
CA ARG A 80 9.33 -0.08 -5.48
C ARG A 80 8.12 0.84 -5.54
N ASP A 81 8.02 1.72 -4.55
CA ASP A 81 7.04 2.80 -4.55
C ASP A 81 7.49 3.96 -5.46
N TYR A 82 6.52 4.65 -6.06
CA TYR A 82 6.76 5.88 -6.81
C TYR A 82 6.38 7.09 -5.95
N ASN A 83 7.38 7.90 -5.59
CA ASN A 83 7.15 9.16 -4.88
C ASN A 83 6.51 10.22 -5.81
N PRO A 84 6.02 11.35 -5.27
CA PRO A 84 5.34 12.38 -6.07
C PRO A 84 6.14 12.89 -7.27
N GLN A 85 7.46 13.05 -7.14
CA GLN A 85 8.33 13.52 -8.21
C GLN A 85 8.43 12.49 -9.34
N HIS A 86 8.63 11.22 -9.01
CA HIS A 86 8.67 10.14 -9.99
C HIS A 86 7.32 9.93 -10.67
N MET A 87 6.21 10.07 -9.93
CA MET A 87 4.87 9.98 -10.48
C MET A 87 4.57 11.12 -11.46
N ALA A 88 4.96 12.35 -11.14
CA ALA A 88 4.78 13.49 -12.05
C ALA A 88 5.48 13.25 -13.40
N LEU A 89 6.73 12.77 -13.36
CA LEU A 89 7.47 12.41 -14.57
C LEU A 89 6.81 11.25 -15.33
N ARG A 90 6.42 10.18 -14.62
CA ARG A 90 5.74 9.02 -15.21
C ARG A 90 4.46 9.43 -15.95
N LEU A 91 3.64 10.27 -15.33
CA LEU A 91 2.39 10.74 -15.93
C LEU A 91 2.64 11.60 -17.17
N SER A 92 3.66 12.48 -17.15
CA SER A 92 4.03 13.27 -18.33
C SER A 92 4.48 12.41 -19.52
N VAL A 93 5.25 11.35 -19.26
CA VAL A 93 5.68 10.41 -20.30
C VAL A 93 4.49 9.62 -20.87
N LEU A 94 3.64 9.09 -19.99
CA LEU A 94 2.45 8.32 -20.40
C LEU A 94 1.48 9.18 -21.21
N ASP A 95 1.27 10.44 -20.84
CA ASP A 95 0.40 11.37 -21.56
C ASP A 95 0.87 11.60 -23.00
N THR A 96 2.19 11.75 -23.19
CA THR A 96 2.78 11.88 -24.52
C THR A 96 2.51 10.64 -25.38
N ILE A 97 2.70 9.44 -24.81
CA ILE A 97 2.47 8.16 -25.51
C ILE A 97 0.98 8.00 -25.86
N VAL A 98 0.09 8.25 -24.91
CA VAL A 98 -1.37 8.16 -25.10
C VAL A 98 -1.84 9.13 -26.18
N THR A 99 -1.28 10.34 -26.23
CA THR A 99 -1.59 11.33 -27.26
C THR A 99 -1.26 10.82 -28.66
N VAL A 100 -0.14 10.12 -28.83
CA VAL A 100 0.22 9.49 -30.11
C VAL A 100 -0.78 8.40 -30.47
N PHE A 101 -1.10 7.47 -29.56
CA PHE A 101 -2.07 6.41 -29.84
C PHE A 101 -3.46 6.95 -30.23
N LYS A 102 -3.95 7.97 -29.51
CA LYS A 102 -5.23 8.62 -29.83
C LYS A 102 -5.23 9.28 -31.21
N ARG A 103 -4.11 9.89 -31.62
CA ARG A 103 -3.98 10.48 -32.97
C ARG A 103 -4.17 9.45 -34.08
N HIS A 104 -3.80 8.19 -33.83
CA HIS A 104 -3.97 7.08 -34.77
C HIS A 104 -5.30 6.33 -34.60
N GLY A 105 -6.23 6.84 -33.79
CA GLY A 105 -7.55 6.23 -33.61
C GLY A 105 -7.56 4.97 -32.75
N ALA A 106 -6.52 4.73 -31.95
CA ALA A 106 -6.49 3.58 -31.04
C ALA A 106 -7.51 3.75 -29.91
N GLU A 107 -8.20 2.66 -29.58
CA GLU A 107 -9.08 2.55 -28.42
C GLU A 107 -8.32 1.92 -27.24
N THR A 108 -8.71 2.29 -26.02
CA THR A 108 -8.09 1.77 -24.79
C THR A 108 -9.00 0.73 -24.17
N ILE A 109 -8.43 -0.42 -23.83
CA ILE A 109 -9.07 -1.45 -23.01
C ILE A 109 -8.19 -1.72 -21.79
N ASP A 110 -8.80 -2.25 -20.74
CA ASP A 110 -8.10 -2.77 -19.57
C ASP A 110 -8.53 -4.21 -19.35
N THR A 111 -7.59 -5.06 -18.95
CA THR A 111 -7.89 -6.46 -18.60
C THR A 111 -7.35 -6.72 -17.20
N PRO A 112 -7.87 -7.73 -16.47
CA PRO A 112 -7.39 -8.06 -15.13
C PRO A 112 -5.85 -8.25 -15.08
N ILE A 113 -5.26 -8.03 -13.90
CA ILE A 113 -3.80 -8.16 -13.73
C ILE A 113 -3.31 -9.62 -13.80
N PHE A 114 -4.22 -10.56 -13.58
CA PHE A 114 -3.99 -11.99 -13.67
C PHE A 114 -4.83 -12.60 -14.79
N GLU A 115 -4.31 -13.65 -15.38
CA GLU A 115 -4.94 -14.43 -16.44
C GLU A 115 -4.90 -15.93 -16.05
N LEU A 116 -5.66 -16.77 -16.76
CA LEU A 116 -5.56 -18.22 -16.59
C LEU A 116 -4.13 -18.70 -16.90
N LYS A 117 -3.56 -19.53 -16.03
CA LYS A 117 -2.19 -20.03 -16.16
C LYS A 117 -1.94 -20.70 -17.52
N GLU A 118 -2.90 -21.47 -18.02
CA GLU A 118 -2.82 -22.14 -19.32
C GLU A 118 -2.69 -21.17 -20.51
N VAL A 119 -3.22 -19.95 -20.41
CA VAL A 119 -3.16 -18.94 -21.48
C VAL A 119 -1.75 -18.37 -21.60
N LEU A 120 -0.98 -18.36 -20.51
CA LEU A 120 0.38 -17.81 -20.48
C LEU A 120 1.46 -18.86 -20.78
N THR A 121 1.34 -20.07 -20.23
CA THR A 121 2.39 -21.11 -20.36
C THR A 121 2.59 -21.60 -21.80
N GLY A 122 1.58 -21.53 -22.66
CA GLY A 122 1.70 -21.91 -24.07
C GLY A 122 2.44 -20.90 -24.96
N LYS A 123 2.72 -19.68 -24.49
CA LYS A 123 3.23 -18.58 -25.32
C LYS A 123 4.73 -18.31 -25.18
N TYR A 124 5.31 -18.58 -24.01
CA TYR A 124 6.64 -18.10 -23.64
C TYR A 124 7.73 -19.17 -23.61
N GLY A 125 7.42 -20.43 -23.91
CA GLY A 125 8.42 -21.50 -24.01
C GLY A 125 9.27 -21.62 -22.74
N GLU A 126 10.59 -21.47 -22.88
CA GLU A 126 11.56 -21.54 -21.77
C GLU A 126 11.39 -20.45 -20.70
N ASP A 127 10.83 -19.29 -21.07
CA ASP A 127 10.62 -18.17 -20.17
C ASP A 127 9.38 -18.33 -19.27
N SER A 128 8.57 -19.36 -19.51
CA SER A 128 7.37 -19.65 -18.70
C SER A 128 7.69 -19.88 -17.21
N LYS A 129 8.94 -20.25 -16.88
CA LYS A 129 9.43 -20.41 -15.49
C LYS A 129 9.55 -19.10 -14.71
N LEU A 130 9.46 -17.95 -15.39
CA LEU A 130 9.59 -16.61 -14.79
C LEU A 130 8.23 -15.98 -14.46
N ILE A 131 7.12 -16.69 -14.73
CA ILE A 131 5.77 -16.24 -14.46
C ILE A 131 5.44 -16.37 -12.96
N TYR A 132 4.76 -15.37 -12.41
CA TYR A 132 4.28 -15.40 -11.03
C TYR A 132 2.90 -16.06 -10.95
N ASP A 133 2.85 -17.26 -10.37
CA ASP A 133 1.61 -17.97 -10.10
C ASP A 133 0.96 -17.52 -8.79
N LEU A 134 -0.37 -17.46 -8.79
CA LEU A 134 -1.16 -17.29 -7.57
C LEU A 134 -1.29 -18.64 -6.86
N ALA A 135 -1.50 -18.59 -5.54
CA ALA A 135 -1.72 -19.80 -4.76
C ALA A 135 -3.05 -20.46 -5.16
N ASP A 136 -3.06 -21.79 -5.20
CA ASP A 136 -4.28 -22.57 -5.41
C ASP A 136 -5.17 -22.49 -4.16
N GLN A 137 -6.43 -22.09 -4.38
CA GLN A 137 -7.47 -21.96 -3.36
C GLN A 137 -8.70 -22.82 -3.67
N GLY A 138 -8.55 -23.86 -4.51
CA GLY A 138 -9.62 -24.77 -4.92
C GLY A 138 -10.44 -24.27 -6.12
N GLY A 139 -9.88 -23.34 -6.89
CA GLY A 139 -10.53 -22.70 -8.04
C GLY A 139 -9.66 -22.75 -9.29
N GLU A 140 -9.83 -21.74 -10.15
CA GLU A 140 -9.03 -21.59 -11.36
C GLU A 140 -7.57 -21.28 -11.02
N LEU A 141 -6.64 -21.85 -11.80
CA LEU A 141 -5.22 -21.56 -11.67
C LEU A 141 -4.89 -20.27 -12.41
N LEU A 142 -4.37 -19.28 -11.68
CA LEU A 142 -4.13 -17.93 -12.16
C LEU A 142 -2.65 -17.55 -12.08
N SER A 143 -2.22 -16.68 -12.98
CA SER A 143 -0.86 -16.17 -13.07
C SER A 143 -0.84 -14.68 -13.45
N LEU A 144 0.14 -13.91 -12.97
CA LEU A 144 0.30 -12.48 -13.33
C LEU A 144 0.80 -12.33 -14.78
N ARG A 145 0.24 -11.33 -15.50
CA ARG A 145 0.60 -10.97 -16.88
C ARG A 145 1.83 -10.06 -16.98
#